data_AF-A0A357F6A8-F1
#
_entry.id   AF-A0A357F6A8-F1
#
_cell.length_a   1.000
_cell.length_b   1.000
_cell.length_c   1.000
_cell.angle_alpha   90.00
_cell.angle_beta   90.00
_cell.angle_gamma   90.00
#
_symmetry.space_group_name_H-M   'P 1'
#
loop_
_entity.id
_entity.type
_entity.pdbx_description
1 polymer ?
#
loop_
_entity_poly.entity_id
_entity_poly.type
_entity_poly.pdbx_seq_one_letter_code
_entity_poly.pdbx_strand_id
1 'polypeptide(L)'
;MKYFPCSYGLLVLLFLVSSGTAFSTGSNLVDEQQIKVFLPQSSVINSDEYRLGEIAQLEGEDVLLLEKISQTVIGRSPLPGRKLTVTRSLILSRLRSQKINIKRFVFPGSESSSIQRAALKITGKDIDQVVLKHIRESNKNEDLKPRLLAKTRDVFLPRGQVSYVITSKGKYKKDGGYRNYEVEFSIDGEAVRIVTVRTYLKLYKEVFIARDTIRRNQIIEESDLLKVRKNVDRLPREYVTDKDQLIGKISKRTINPSEAIRGNTVSAPPLVKSGDRLQIVFETPFLRLSAPGISMAKGRKGERIPVKNLDSKIVVFATVQTRNVVQVN
;
A
#
# COMPACT_ATOMS: atom_id res chain seq x y z
N MET A 1 23.50 -55.18 42.84
CA MET A 1 24.53 -54.34 43.50
C MET A 1 24.45 -52.95 42.90
N LYS A 2 24.35 -51.84 43.61
CA LYS A 2 24.14 -51.54 45.03
C LYS A 2 23.71 -50.07 45.02
N TYR A 3 22.50 -49.78 45.44
CA TYR A 3 22.15 -48.50 46.05
C TYR A 3 23.00 -48.35 47.32
N PHE A 4 23.55 -47.17 47.60
CA PHE A 4 23.75 -46.71 48.97
C PHE A 4 23.70 -45.17 49.07
N PRO A 5 23.17 -44.61 50.19
CA PRO A 5 22.79 -43.22 50.38
C PRO A 5 23.70 -42.49 51.40
N CYS A 6 23.47 -41.19 51.63
CA CYS A 6 23.92 -40.47 52.84
C CYS A 6 23.06 -39.19 52.95
N SER A 7 22.08 -39.07 53.85
CA SER A 7 22.06 -38.97 55.32
C SER A 7 22.42 -37.58 55.88
N TYR A 8 21.35 -36.90 56.31
CA TYR A 8 21.13 -35.96 57.43
C TYR A 8 22.12 -34.85 57.83
N GLY A 9 21.52 -33.67 58.09
CA GLY A 9 22.07 -32.57 58.88
C GLY A 9 20.97 -31.64 59.38
N LEU A 10 20.24 -32.07 60.42
CA LEU A 10 19.23 -31.30 61.16
C LEU A 10 19.95 -30.42 62.19
N LEU A 11 19.95 -29.09 62.00
CA LEU A 11 20.54 -28.15 62.94
C LEU A 11 19.41 -27.45 63.71
N VAL A 12 19.10 -28.01 64.87
CA VAL A 12 18.23 -27.44 65.90
C VAL A 12 19.05 -26.40 66.64
N LEU A 13 18.65 -25.14 66.56
CA LEU A 13 19.18 -24.07 67.41
C LEU A 13 18.08 -23.65 68.39
N LEU A 14 18.20 -24.23 69.58
CA LEU A 14 17.43 -23.96 70.79
C LEU A 14 17.73 -22.52 71.24
N PHE A 15 16.75 -21.62 71.17
CA PHE A 15 16.79 -20.36 71.92
C PHE A 15 15.82 -20.44 73.09
N LEU A 16 16.40 -20.27 74.28
CA LEU A 16 15.76 -20.26 75.58
C LEU A 16 14.61 -19.26 75.67
N VAL A 17 13.48 -19.76 76.15
CA VAL A 17 12.37 -18.98 76.68
C VAL A 17 12.84 -18.29 77.96
N SER A 18 12.82 -16.96 77.98
CA SER A 18 12.71 -16.20 79.22
C SER A 18 11.40 -15.41 79.17
N SER A 19 10.53 -15.77 80.11
CA SER A 19 9.20 -15.20 80.30
C SER A 19 9.34 -13.75 80.78
N GLY A 20 9.00 -12.80 79.92
CA GLY A 20 8.75 -11.41 80.29
C GLY A 20 7.31 -11.06 79.97
N THR A 21 6.42 -11.23 80.95
CA THR A 21 5.06 -10.69 80.90
C THR A 21 5.14 -9.17 81.00
N ALA A 22 4.98 -8.48 79.87
CA ALA A 22 4.63 -7.07 79.86
C ALA A 22 3.29 -6.93 79.14
N PHE A 23 2.22 -6.86 79.94
CA PHE A 23 0.92 -6.41 79.51
C PHE A 23 1.05 -4.93 79.11
N SER A 24 1.06 -4.64 77.81
CA SER A 24 0.83 -3.30 77.28
C SER A 24 -0.45 -3.33 76.45
N THR A 25 -1.46 -2.73 77.05
CA THR A 25 -2.83 -2.55 76.60
C THR A 25 -2.89 -1.83 75.25
N GLY A 26 -3.65 -2.40 74.31
CA GLY A 26 -4.49 -1.61 73.40
C GLY A 26 -3.87 -1.11 72.08
N SER A 27 -3.86 -1.97 71.07
CA SER A 27 -4.42 -1.62 69.75
C SER A 27 -4.81 -2.88 68.98
N ASN A 28 -5.98 -3.44 69.31
CA ASN A 28 -6.70 -4.32 68.40
C ASN A 28 -7.18 -3.47 67.22
N LEU A 29 -6.33 -3.34 66.20
CA LEU A 29 -6.76 -3.04 64.85
C LEU A 29 -6.34 -4.25 64.03
N VAL A 30 -7.35 -5.04 63.67
CA VAL A 30 -7.37 -6.11 62.65
C VAL A 30 -6.05 -6.20 61.90
N ASP A 31 -5.34 -7.31 62.10
CA ASP A 31 -4.31 -7.80 61.19
C ASP A 31 -5.00 -8.10 59.84
N GLU A 32 -5.35 -7.04 59.11
CA GLU A 32 -5.91 -7.15 57.77
C GLU A 32 -4.80 -7.75 56.94
N GLN A 33 -4.86 -9.08 56.75
CA GLN A 33 -3.96 -9.87 55.91
C GLN A 33 -3.46 -9.03 54.73
N GLN A 34 -2.23 -8.54 54.87
CA GLN A 34 -1.66 -7.57 53.95
C GLN A 34 -1.25 -8.30 52.67
N ILE A 35 -1.49 -7.65 51.54
CA ILE A 35 -1.07 -8.11 50.22
C ILE A 35 0.17 -7.33 49.83
N LYS A 36 1.28 -8.03 49.63
CA LYS A 36 2.53 -7.45 49.14
C LYS A 36 2.56 -7.51 47.62
N VAL A 37 2.81 -6.37 47.00
CA VAL A 37 2.92 -6.22 45.54
C VAL A 37 4.35 -5.83 45.21
N PHE A 38 5.12 -6.79 44.70
CA PHE A 38 6.50 -6.57 44.31
C PHE A 38 6.57 -6.15 42.84
N LEU A 39 6.96 -4.90 42.61
CA LEU A 39 7.15 -4.36 41.27
C LEU A 39 8.61 -4.56 40.83
N PRO A 40 8.87 -5.36 39.77
CA PRO A 40 10.18 -5.46 39.17
C PRO A 40 10.55 -4.14 38.47
N GLN A 41 11.84 -3.89 38.25
CA GLN A 41 12.30 -2.70 37.53
C GLN A 41 11.78 -2.65 36.09
N SER A 42 11.66 -3.82 35.44
CA SER A 42 11.03 -3.92 34.13
C SER A 42 10.33 -5.25 33.88
N SER A 43 9.22 -5.20 33.15
CA SER A 43 8.47 -6.39 32.69
C SER A 43 8.20 -6.34 31.20
N VAL A 44 8.09 -7.50 30.56
CA VAL A 44 7.75 -7.63 29.14
C VAL A 44 6.34 -8.21 29.00
N ILE A 45 5.50 -7.54 28.22
CA ILE A 45 4.10 -7.91 28.00
C ILE A 45 3.82 -8.16 26.52
N ASN A 46 2.86 -9.02 26.19
CA ASN A 46 2.52 -9.34 24.79
C ASN A 46 1.20 -8.67 24.35
N SER A 47 0.25 -8.57 25.28
CA SER A 47 -1.15 -8.19 25.05
C SER A 47 -1.35 -6.68 24.83
N ASP A 48 -2.52 -6.30 24.30
CA ASP A 48 -2.93 -4.89 24.13
C ASP A 48 -3.23 -4.16 25.44
N GLU A 49 -3.55 -4.93 26.48
CA GLU A 49 -3.73 -4.46 27.84
C GLU A 49 -2.84 -5.29 28.76
N TYR A 50 -2.41 -4.68 29.88
CA TYR A 50 -1.62 -5.39 30.88
C TYR A 50 -2.38 -5.49 32.20
N ARG A 51 -2.24 -6.66 32.82
CA ARG A 51 -2.84 -7.01 34.10
C ARG A 51 -1.82 -6.91 35.22
N LEU A 52 -2.29 -6.77 36.46
CA LEU A 52 -1.39 -6.65 37.60
C LEU A 52 -0.45 -7.86 37.74
N GLY A 53 -0.96 -9.07 37.53
CA GLY A 53 -0.16 -10.30 37.63
C GLY A 53 0.91 -10.43 36.55
N GLU A 54 0.80 -9.72 35.42
CA GLU A 54 1.83 -9.71 34.37
C GLU A 54 2.98 -8.76 34.69
N ILE A 55 2.75 -7.80 35.60
CA ILE A 55 3.71 -6.73 35.88
C ILE A 55 4.21 -6.74 37.33
N ALA A 56 3.68 -7.60 38.20
CA ALA A 56 4.01 -7.65 39.61
C ALA A 56 3.92 -9.09 40.15
N GLN A 57 4.79 -9.42 41.11
CA GLN A 57 4.64 -10.60 41.94
C GLN A 57 3.77 -10.26 43.15
N LEU A 58 2.77 -11.10 43.42
CA LEU A 58 1.76 -10.87 44.45
C LEU A 58 1.89 -11.94 45.55
N GLU A 59 1.95 -11.51 46.81
CA GLU A 59 2.00 -12.39 47.98
C GLU A 59 0.94 -11.99 49.00
N GLY A 60 0.26 -12.99 49.57
CA GLY A 60 -0.80 -12.80 50.57
C GLY A 60 -1.49 -14.12 50.92
N GLU A 61 -2.27 -14.13 51.99
CA GLU A 61 -2.97 -15.33 52.48
C GLU A 61 -4.29 -15.60 51.74
N ASP A 62 -4.93 -14.55 51.23
CA ASP A 62 -6.23 -14.62 50.55
C ASP A 62 -6.06 -14.97 49.06
N VAL A 63 -6.03 -16.28 48.77
CA VAL A 63 -5.82 -16.82 47.41
C VAL A 63 -6.87 -16.33 46.42
N LEU A 64 -8.15 -16.23 46.82
CA LEU A 64 -9.24 -15.80 45.94
C LEU A 64 -9.10 -14.32 45.55
N LEU A 65 -8.73 -13.48 46.52
CA LEU A 65 -8.46 -12.08 46.24
C LEU A 65 -7.20 -11.92 45.37
N LEU A 66 -6.14 -12.68 45.63
CA LEU A 66 -4.91 -12.69 44.82
C LEU A 66 -5.19 -13.03 43.35
N GLU A 67 -6.00 -14.06 43.09
CA GLU A 67 -6.40 -14.44 41.73
C GLU A 67 -7.18 -13.30 41.05
N LYS A 68 -8.15 -12.71 41.77
CA LYS A 68 -8.94 -11.59 41.26
C LYS A 68 -8.09 -10.37 40.91
N ILE A 69 -7.15 -9.98 41.78
CA ILE A 69 -6.30 -8.82 41.51
C ILE A 69 -5.28 -9.10 40.42
N SER A 70 -4.77 -10.33 40.34
CA SER A 70 -3.82 -10.75 39.29
C SER A 70 -4.43 -10.54 37.90
N GLN A 71 -5.73 -10.83 37.76
CA GLN A 71 -6.50 -10.64 36.53
C GLN A 71 -6.98 -9.20 36.28
N THR A 72 -6.75 -8.27 37.21
CA THR A 72 -7.22 -6.89 37.05
C THR A 72 -6.41 -6.15 35.99
N VAL A 73 -7.10 -5.61 34.98
CA VAL A 73 -6.50 -4.76 33.94
C VAL A 73 -6.08 -3.42 34.55
N ILE A 74 -4.79 -3.12 34.49
CA ILE A 74 -4.24 -1.86 34.98
C ILE A 74 -4.28 -0.78 33.88
N GLY A 75 -4.03 -1.16 32.63
CA GLY A 75 -4.12 -0.22 31.53
C GLY A 75 -3.81 -0.80 30.17
N ARG A 76 -3.77 0.08 29.15
CA ARG A 76 -3.37 -0.26 27.79
C ARG A 76 -1.86 -0.31 27.67
N SER A 77 -1.36 -1.32 27.00
CA SER A 77 0.04 -1.52 26.69
C SER A 77 0.54 -0.43 25.75
N PRO A 78 1.84 -0.07 25.82
CA PRO A 78 2.43 0.80 24.81
C PRO A 78 2.40 0.13 23.42
N LEU A 79 2.71 0.89 22.36
CA LEU A 79 2.86 0.31 21.04
C LEU A 79 3.98 -0.76 21.03
N PRO A 80 3.90 -1.81 20.18
CA PRO A 80 4.92 -2.86 20.13
C PRO A 80 6.34 -2.29 20.04
N GLY A 81 7.23 -2.78 20.92
CA GLY A 81 8.63 -2.36 21.02
C GLY A 81 8.86 -1.10 21.85
N ARG A 82 7.80 -0.42 22.30
CA ARG A 82 7.89 0.76 23.18
C ARG A 82 7.77 0.38 24.65
N LYS A 83 8.21 1.33 25.48
CA LYS A 83 8.14 1.25 26.94
C LYS A 83 7.11 2.22 27.50
N LEU A 84 6.52 1.87 28.63
CA LEU A 84 5.65 2.71 29.45
C LEU A 84 6.07 2.57 30.91
N THR A 85 5.94 3.63 31.70
CA THR A 85 6.16 3.56 33.16
C THR A 85 4.83 3.40 33.87
N VAL A 86 4.72 2.38 34.71
CA VAL A 86 3.56 2.11 35.55
C VAL A 86 3.92 2.50 36.98
N THR A 87 3.16 3.42 37.57
CA THR A 87 3.37 3.87 38.94
C THR A 87 2.45 3.15 39.92
N ARG A 88 2.87 3.06 41.18
CA ARG A 88 2.01 2.60 42.28
C ARG A 88 0.67 3.35 42.33
N SER A 89 0.69 4.66 42.15
CA SER A 89 -0.53 5.49 42.14
C SER A 89 -1.55 5.05 41.08
N LEU A 90 -1.07 4.68 39.88
CA LEU A 90 -1.93 4.15 38.81
C LEU A 90 -2.53 2.80 39.21
N ILE A 91 -1.73 1.88 39.73
CA ILE A 91 -2.19 0.56 40.17
C ILE A 91 -3.25 0.70 41.25
N LEU A 92 -2.97 1.49 42.30
CA LEU A 92 -3.92 1.74 43.39
C LEU A 92 -5.22 2.39 42.89
N SER A 93 -5.13 3.35 41.97
CA SER A 93 -6.31 3.97 41.35
C SER A 93 -7.18 2.94 40.62
N ARG A 94 -6.56 1.97 39.93
CA ARG A 94 -7.27 0.92 39.18
C ARG A 94 -7.92 -0.10 40.10
N LEU A 95 -7.21 -0.56 41.13
CA LEU A 95 -7.78 -1.45 42.15
C LEU A 95 -8.95 -0.80 42.89
N ARG A 96 -8.85 0.49 43.24
CA ARG A 96 -9.94 1.24 43.88
C ARG A 96 -11.18 1.31 42.98
N SER A 97 -11.00 1.50 41.68
CA SER A 97 -12.11 1.53 40.72
C SER A 97 -12.89 0.20 40.64
N GLN A 98 -12.23 -0.92 40.96
CA GLN A 98 -12.80 -2.26 41.06
C GLN A 98 -13.39 -2.55 42.46
N LYS A 99 -13.56 -1.52 43.30
CA LYS A 99 -14.06 -1.60 44.68
C LYS A 99 -13.19 -2.48 45.60
N ILE A 100 -11.89 -2.60 45.32
CA ILE A 100 -10.94 -3.34 46.15
C ILE A 100 -10.41 -2.41 47.25
N ASN A 101 -10.37 -2.88 48.51
CA ASN A 101 -9.84 -2.11 49.63
C ASN A 101 -8.31 -1.96 49.51
N ILE A 102 -7.87 -0.76 49.11
CA ILE A 102 -6.46 -0.46 48.88
C ILE A 102 -5.60 -0.38 50.15
N LYS A 103 -6.19 -0.28 51.35
CA LYS A 103 -5.44 -0.18 52.62
C LYS A 103 -4.65 -1.46 52.92
N ARG A 104 -5.08 -2.58 52.33
CA ARG A 104 -4.46 -3.90 52.46
C ARG A 104 -3.19 -4.05 51.61
N PHE A 105 -2.84 -3.09 50.76
CA PHE A 105 -1.77 -3.24 49.77
C PHE A 105 -0.49 -2.51 50.18
N VAL A 106 0.60 -3.26 50.27
CA VAL A 106 1.95 -2.76 50.50
C VAL A 106 2.78 -3.01 49.23
N PHE A 107 3.65 -2.05 48.87
CA PHE A 107 4.53 -2.14 47.71
C PHE A 107 5.99 -2.15 48.19
N PRO A 108 6.54 -3.30 48.59
CA PRO A 108 7.93 -3.37 48.99
C PRO A 108 8.85 -3.10 47.79
N GLY A 109 9.85 -2.23 47.96
CA GLY A 109 10.84 -1.94 46.93
C GLY A 109 10.44 -0.79 46.02
N SER A 110 10.20 -1.07 44.73
CA SER A 110 10.05 -0.04 43.71
C SER A 110 8.65 0.59 43.71
N GLU A 111 8.58 1.92 43.68
CA GLU A 111 7.32 2.69 43.53
C GLU A 111 6.79 2.74 42.09
N SER A 112 7.58 2.25 41.12
CA SER A 112 7.22 2.17 39.71
C SER A 112 7.92 1.03 38.98
N SER A 113 7.38 0.64 37.83
CA SER A 113 7.94 -0.38 36.95
C SER A 113 7.90 0.07 35.49
N SER A 114 8.95 -0.23 34.71
CA SER A 114 8.96 0.02 33.26
C SER A 114 8.46 -1.21 32.50
N ILE A 115 7.30 -1.12 31.87
CA ILE A 115 6.77 -2.20 31.03
C ILE A 115 7.19 -1.98 29.58
N GLN A 116 7.63 -3.05 28.91
CA GLN A 116 7.92 -3.04 27.48
C GLN A 116 6.98 -3.99 26.75
N ARG A 117 6.32 -3.52 25.69
CA ARG A 117 5.54 -4.41 24.84
C ARG A 117 6.48 -5.19 23.92
N ALA A 118 6.44 -6.52 24.01
CA ALA A 118 7.14 -7.41 23.11
C ALA A 118 6.76 -7.10 21.66
N ALA A 119 7.74 -7.20 20.76
CA ALA A 119 7.50 -6.96 19.35
C ALA A 119 8.37 -7.85 18.47
N LEU A 120 7.80 -8.22 17.32
CA LEU A 120 8.59 -8.65 16.18
C LEU A 120 9.05 -7.43 15.40
N LYS A 121 10.37 -7.34 15.18
CA LYS A 121 10.96 -6.29 14.36
C LYS A 121 11.07 -6.76 12.90
N ILE A 122 10.40 -6.07 12.00
CA ILE A 122 10.60 -6.19 10.55
C ILE A 122 11.49 -5.03 10.12
N THR A 123 12.64 -5.33 9.52
CA THR A 123 13.56 -4.28 9.12
C THR A 123 13.04 -3.55 7.89
N GLY A 124 13.27 -2.24 7.82
CA GLY A 124 12.87 -1.45 6.65
C GLY A 124 13.52 -1.94 5.35
N LYS A 125 14.73 -2.52 5.46
CA LYS A 125 15.45 -3.12 4.32
C LYS A 125 14.71 -4.33 3.75
N ASP A 126 14.16 -5.19 4.60
CA ASP A 126 13.43 -6.38 4.14
C ASP A 126 12.13 -5.97 3.43
N ILE A 127 11.43 -4.96 3.97
CA ILE A 127 10.23 -4.38 3.34
C ILE A 127 10.58 -3.83 1.95
N ASP A 128 11.65 -3.04 1.88
CA ASP A 128 12.14 -2.46 0.62
C ASP A 128 12.46 -3.55 -0.42
N GLN A 129 13.16 -4.62 0.00
CA GLN A 129 13.51 -5.73 -0.89
C GLN A 129 12.29 -6.51 -1.38
N VAL A 130 11.35 -6.81 -0.48
CA VAL A 130 10.11 -7.52 -0.79
C VAL A 130 9.25 -6.73 -1.78
N VAL A 131 9.12 -5.42 -1.59
CA VAL A 131 8.40 -4.56 -2.55
C VAL A 131 9.11 -4.50 -3.89
N LEU A 132 10.44 -4.34 -3.92
CA LEU A 132 11.19 -4.34 -5.17
C LEU A 132 11.07 -5.67 -5.93
N LYS A 133 11.09 -6.80 -5.21
CA LYS A 133 10.87 -8.14 -5.77
C LYS A 133 9.46 -8.25 -6.36
N HIS A 134 8.43 -7.88 -5.59
CA HIS A 134 7.04 -7.89 -6.06
C HIS A 134 6.84 -7.03 -7.32
N ILE A 135 7.47 -5.85 -7.40
CA ILE A 135 7.40 -5.00 -8.60
C ILE A 135 7.98 -5.71 -9.83
N ARG A 136 9.12 -6.40 -9.67
CA ARG A 136 9.76 -7.13 -10.78
C ARG A 136 8.92 -8.34 -11.21
N GLU A 137 8.35 -9.09 -10.26
CA GLU A 137 7.56 -10.29 -10.56
C GLU A 137 6.20 -9.94 -11.19
N SER A 138 5.57 -8.86 -10.74
CA SER A 138 4.28 -8.40 -11.30
C SER A 138 4.43 -7.75 -12.68
N ASN A 139 5.64 -7.38 -13.10
CA ASN A 139 5.89 -6.73 -14.39
C ASN A 139 6.81 -7.59 -15.26
N LYS A 140 6.26 -8.18 -16.33
CA LYS A 140 7.02 -8.99 -17.31
C LYS A 140 8.06 -8.21 -18.14
N ASN A 141 8.24 -6.91 -17.89
CA ASN A 141 9.13 -6.07 -18.68
C ASN A 141 10.47 -5.89 -17.95
N GLU A 142 11.51 -6.56 -18.44
CA GLU A 142 12.86 -6.51 -17.87
C GLU A 142 13.49 -5.11 -17.91
N ASP A 143 13.01 -4.23 -18.80
CA ASP A 143 13.48 -2.85 -18.89
C ASP A 143 12.88 -1.93 -17.81
N LEU A 144 11.96 -2.46 -16.99
CA LEU A 144 11.44 -1.77 -15.83
C LEU A 144 12.47 -1.81 -14.69
N LYS A 145 13.01 -0.64 -14.35
CA LYS A 145 13.98 -0.46 -13.27
C LYS A 145 13.32 0.28 -12.10
N PRO A 146 12.80 -0.45 -11.09
CA PRO A 146 12.23 0.19 -9.91
C PRO A 146 13.32 0.80 -9.04
N ARG A 147 13.02 1.97 -8.48
CA ARG A 147 13.88 2.68 -7.54
C ARG A 147 13.07 3.16 -6.34
N LEU A 148 13.61 2.97 -5.14
CA LEU A 148 13.03 3.52 -3.91
C LEU A 148 13.30 5.03 -3.85
N LEU A 149 12.31 5.79 -3.39
CA LEU A 149 12.45 7.24 -3.20
C LEU A 149 12.98 7.59 -1.81
N ALA A 150 12.75 6.72 -0.84
CA ALA A 150 13.28 6.81 0.52
C ALA A 150 13.47 5.40 1.09
N LYS A 151 14.33 5.26 2.10
CA LYS A 151 14.44 4.01 2.86
C LYS A 151 13.22 3.85 3.76
N THR A 152 12.66 2.65 3.81
CA THR A 152 11.58 2.34 4.74
C THR A 152 12.14 2.26 6.17
N ARG A 153 11.34 2.69 7.16
CA ARG A 153 11.69 2.59 8.58
C ARG A 153 11.38 1.19 9.10
N ASP A 154 12.10 0.79 10.14
CA ASP A 154 11.80 -0.46 10.85
C ASP A 154 10.38 -0.43 11.42
N VAL A 155 9.74 -1.59 11.39
CA VAL A 155 8.36 -1.79 11.82
C VAL A 155 8.40 -2.77 12.98
N PHE A 156 7.67 -2.42 14.04
CA PHE A 156 7.50 -3.27 15.21
C PHE A 156 6.04 -3.71 15.22
N LEU A 157 5.83 -5.02 15.13
CA LEU A 157 4.52 -5.67 15.15
C LEU A 157 4.35 -6.45 16.45
N PRO A 158 3.10 -6.71 16.89
CA PRO A 158 2.83 -7.68 17.94
C PRO A 158 3.43 -9.07 17.60
N ARG A 159 3.61 -9.92 18.61
CA ARG A 159 3.98 -11.32 18.39
C ARG A 159 2.78 -12.10 17.85
N GLY A 160 3.05 -13.04 16.96
CA GLY A 160 2.05 -13.91 16.32
C GLY A 160 2.56 -14.37 14.95
N GLN A 161 1.73 -15.12 14.22
CA GLN A 161 2.06 -15.53 12.86
C GLN A 161 1.87 -14.34 11.91
N VAL A 162 2.94 -13.92 11.26
CA VAL A 162 2.92 -12.75 10.37
C VAL A 162 2.65 -13.15 8.94
N SER A 163 1.71 -12.46 8.31
CA SER A 163 1.51 -12.46 6.86
C SER A 163 1.48 -11.03 6.33
N TYR A 164 1.62 -10.87 5.02
CA TYR A 164 1.51 -9.56 4.39
C TYR A 164 0.93 -9.65 2.98
N VAL A 165 0.31 -8.55 2.56
CA VAL A 165 -0.17 -8.36 1.19
C VAL A 165 0.38 -7.04 0.66
N ILE A 166 0.80 -7.03 -0.61
CA ILE A 166 1.30 -5.83 -1.28
C ILE A 166 0.29 -5.39 -2.32
N THR A 167 -0.13 -4.13 -2.25
CA THR A 167 -1.04 -3.53 -3.22
C THR A 167 -0.44 -2.27 -3.83
N SER A 168 -0.76 -2.00 -5.10
CA SER A 168 -0.40 -0.74 -5.75
C SER A 168 -1.54 0.26 -5.57
N LYS A 169 -1.26 1.41 -4.94
CA LYS A 169 -2.27 2.43 -4.70
C LYS A 169 -2.33 3.44 -5.84
N GLY A 170 -3.47 3.56 -6.51
CA GLY A 170 -3.76 4.62 -7.48
C GLY A 170 -4.00 4.15 -8.92
N LYS A 171 -4.62 5.02 -9.73
CA LYS A 171 -4.90 4.76 -11.15
C LYS A 171 -3.81 5.37 -12.02
N TYR A 172 -2.88 4.55 -12.47
CA TYR A 172 -1.76 5.01 -13.27
C TYR A 172 -2.01 4.76 -14.75
N LYS A 173 -2.10 5.85 -15.52
CA LYS A 173 -2.36 5.79 -16.96
C LYS A 173 -1.10 5.95 -17.84
N LYS A 174 0.06 6.22 -17.23
CA LYS A 174 1.35 6.28 -17.90
C LYS A 174 2.16 5.05 -17.51
N ASP A 175 2.96 4.56 -18.42
CA ASP A 175 3.95 3.55 -18.09
C ASP A 175 5.08 4.17 -17.26
N GLY A 176 5.51 3.47 -16.21
CA GLY A 176 6.52 3.96 -15.28
C GLY A 176 6.12 5.20 -14.48
N GLY A 177 7.13 5.89 -13.94
CA GLY A 177 6.99 7.08 -13.10
C GLY A 177 6.76 6.77 -11.62
N TYR A 178 6.21 7.75 -10.89
CA TYR A 178 5.94 7.62 -9.44
C TYR A 178 4.87 6.59 -9.16
N ARG A 179 5.11 5.73 -8.16
CA ARG A 179 4.18 4.71 -7.67
C ARG A 179 4.27 4.60 -6.15
N ASN A 180 3.15 4.28 -5.53
CA ASN A 180 3.09 3.95 -4.12
C ASN A 180 2.59 2.51 -3.97
N TYR A 181 3.34 1.72 -3.21
CA TYR A 181 2.96 0.37 -2.82
C TYR A 181 2.65 0.36 -1.34
N GLU A 182 1.55 -0.27 -0.95
CA GLU A 182 1.18 -0.46 0.45
C GLU A 182 1.44 -1.91 0.83
N VAL A 183 2.23 -2.10 1.88
CA VAL A 183 2.47 -3.40 2.52
C VAL A 183 1.58 -3.45 3.74
N GLU A 184 0.52 -4.23 3.66
CA GLU A 184 -0.40 -4.48 4.77
C GLU A 184 0.06 -5.73 5.50
N PHE A 185 0.45 -5.57 6.77
CA PHE A 185 0.84 -6.65 7.66
C PHE A 185 -0.36 -7.12 8.47
N SER A 186 -0.54 -8.43 8.51
CA SER A 186 -1.52 -9.09 9.35
C SER A 186 -0.85 -10.01 10.36
N ILE A 187 -1.42 -10.08 11.56
CA ILE A 187 -1.01 -11.00 12.62
C ILE A 187 -2.19 -11.92 12.89
N ASP A 188 -1.97 -13.23 12.79
CA ASP A 188 -2.99 -14.25 13.02
C ASP A 188 -4.28 -14.02 12.20
N GLY A 189 -4.13 -13.44 11.01
CA GLY A 189 -5.22 -13.14 10.07
C GLY A 189 -5.79 -11.72 10.16
N GLU A 190 -5.49 -10.96 11.21
CA GLU A 190 -6.02 -9.60 11.41
C GLU A 190 -5.02 -8.53 10.94
N ALA A 191 -5.49 -7.55 10.16
CA ALA A 191 -4.65 -6.46 9.67
C ALA A 191 -4.26 -5.50 10.81
N VAL A 192 -2.96 -5.34 11.06
CA VAL A 192 -2.45 -4.54 12.20
C VAL A 192 -1.72 -3.29 11.76
N ARG A 193 -1.11 -3.27 10.57
CA ARG A 193 -0.28 -2.15 10.14
C ARG A 193 -0.09 -2.07 8.64
N ILE A 194 -0.23 -0.87 8.08
CA ILE A 194 0.05 -0.58 6.68
C ILE A 194 1.32 0.28 6.58
N VAL A 195 2.22 -0.08 5.66
CA VAL A 195 3.45 0.65 5.38
C VAL A 195 3.47 1.05 3.91
N THR A 196 3.49 2.35 3.64
CA THR A 196 3.59 2.86 2.27
C THR A 196 5.05 2.97 1.83
N VAL A 197 5.41 2.24 0.80
CA VAL A 197 6.71 2.30 0.13
C VAL A 197 6.58 3.12 -1.15
N ARG A 198 7.31 4.24 -1.21
CA ARG A 198 7.29 5.18 -2.34
C ARG A 198 8.37 4.80 -3.35
N THR A 199 7.97 4.56 -4.58
CA THR A 199 8.88 4.12 -5.66
C THR A 199 8.78 5.01 -6.89
N TYR A 200 9.81 4.93 -7.71
CA TYR A 200 9.86 5.51 -9.04
C TYR A 200 10.29 4.42 -10.01
N LEU A 201 9.46 4.17 -11.01
CA LEU A 201 9.65 3.14 -12.00
C LEU A 201 10.23 3.78 -13.27
N LYS A 202 11.53 3.59 -13.50
CA LYS A 202 12.13 3.93 -14.80
C LYS A 202 11.76 2.83 -15.78
N LEU A 203 11.33 3.19 -16.98
CA LEU A 203 10.99 2.20 -18.00
C LEU A 203 11.59 2.63 -19.32
N TYR A 204 12.42 1.77 -19.91
CA TYR A 204 12.93 1.98 -21.25
C TYR A 204 12.10 1.17 -22.23
N LYS A 205 11.77 1.78 -23.38
CA LYS A 205 11.17 1.08 -24.51
C LYS A 205 11.75 1.63 -25.79
N GLU A 206 11.73 0.81 -26.83
CA GLU A 206 11.94 1.27 -28.19
C GLU A 206 10.69 2.02 -28.67
N VAL A 207 10.86 3.27 -29.06
CA VAL A 207 9.78 4.14 -29.54
C VAL A 207 10.19 4.77 -30.86
N PHE A 208 9.20 5.11 -31.69
CA PHE A 208 9.44 5.84 -32.93
C PHE A 208 9.53 7.34 -32.68
N ILE A 209 10.59 7.94 -33.20
CA ILE A 209 10.83 9.37 -33.22
C ILE A 209 10.91 9.85 -34.67
N ALA A 210 10.69 11.15 -34.89
CA ALA A 210 10.90 11.76 -36.19
C ALA A 210 12.41 11.88 -36.49
N ARG A 211 12.84 11.37 -37.65
CA ARG A 211 14.21 11.54 -38.15
C ARG A 211 14.46 13.00 -38.51
N ASP A 212 13.57 13.54 -39.35
CA ASP A 212 13.57 14.91 -39.82
C ASP A 212 12.26 15.62 -39.46
N THR A 213 12.08 16.87 -39.88
CA THR A 213 10.85 17.62 -39.61
C THR A 213 9.69 17.05 -40.42
N ILE A 214 8.69 16.49 -39.75
CA ILE A 214 7.44 16.04 -40.37
C ILE A 214 6.42 17.18 -40.30
N ARG A 215 6.07 17.75 -41.45
CA ARG A 215 5.16 18.89 -41.52
C ARG A 215 3.70 18.46 -41.29
N ARG A 216 2.86 19.41 -40.89
CA ARG A 216 1.41 19.19 -40.84
C ARG A 216 0.88 18.74 -42.21
N ASN A 217 0.00 17.74 -42.21
CA ASN A 217 -0.58 17.08 -43.38
C ASN A 217 0.41 16.29 -44.26
N GLN A 218 1.69 16.17 -43.86
CA GLN A 218 2.64 15.28 -44.54
C GLN A 218 2.27 13.81 -44.25
N ILE A 219 2.35 12.97 -45.27
CA ILE A 219 2.24 11.51 -45.15
C ILE A 219 3.55 11.01 -44.54
N ILE A 220 3.46 10.20 -43.49
CA ILE A 220 4.60 9.63 -42.79
C ILE A 220 5.07 8.40 -43.56
N GLU A 221 6.32 8.44 -44.00
CA GLU A 221 7.01 7.33 -44.65
C GLU A 221 7.99 6.64 -43.69
N GLU A 222 8.53 5.48 -44.08
CA GLU A 222 9.53 4.79 -43.27
C GLU A 222 10.83 5.58 -43.11
N SER A 223 11.22 6.33 -44.14
CA SER A 223 12.38 7.22 -44.15
C SER A 223 12.27 8.34 -43.10
N ASP A 224 11.06 8.78 -42.76
CA ASP A 224 10.81 9.82 -41.75
C ASP A 224 10.97 9.31 -40.31
N LEU A 225 11.05 8.00 -40.12
CA LEU A 225 11.00 7.35 -38.82
C LEU A 225 12.38 6.86 -38.37
N LEU A 226 12.60 6.93 -37.06
CA LEU A 226 13.76 6.33 -36.41
C LEU A 226 13.32 5.66 -35.11
N LYS A 227 13.73 4.42 -34.89
CA LYS A 227 13.40 3.66 -33.67
C LYS A 227 14.51 3.86 -32.65
N VAL A 228 14.19 4.42 -31.48
CA VAL A 228 15.18 4.70 -30.42
C VAL A 228 14.70 4.17 -29.09
N ARG A 229 15.63 3.60 -28.31
CA ARG A 229 15.40 3.25 -26.92
C ARG A 229 15.38 4.53 -26.06
N LYS A 230 14.20 4.91 -25.55
CA LYS A 230 14.02 6.08 -24.66
C LYS A 230 13.39 5.68 -23.33
N ASN A 231 13.64 6.48 -22.30
CA ASN A 231 12.94 6.35 -21.03
C ASN A 231 11.52 6.92 -21.18
N VAL A 232 10.52 6.05 -21.14
CA VAL A 232 9.11 6.41 -21.42
C VAL A 232 8.38 7.00 -20.22
N ASP A 233 8.96 6.92 -19.01
CA ASP A 233 8.38 7.50 -17.78
C ASP A 233 8.19 9.04 -17.89
N ARG A 234 9.09 9.69 -18.63
CA ARG A 234 9.15 11.13 -18.89
C ARG A 234 8.48 11.50 -20.21
N LEU A 235 8.17 10.52 -21.05
CA LEU A 235 7.51 10.81 -22.30
C LEU A 235 6.05 11.24 -22.07
N PRO A 236 5.52 12.08 -22.97
CA PRO A 236 4.10 12.27 -23.14
C PRO A 236 3.39 10.93 -23.38
N ARG A 237 2.09 10.91 -23.09
CA ARG A 237 1.26 9.72 -23.32
C ARG A 237 1.16 9.39 -24.81
N GLU A 238 0.77 8.15 -25.09
CA GLU A 238 0.48 7.65 -26.44
C GLU A 238 1.68 7.70 -27.38
N TYR A 239 2.90 7.54 -26.84
CA TYR A 239 4.06 7.26 -27.68
C TYR A 239 3.83 5.96 -28.45
N VAL A 240 4.38 5.89 -29.66
CA VAL A 240 4.14 4.77 -30.57
C VAL A 240 5.35 3.84 -30.59
N THR A 241 5.13 2.55 -30.34
CA THR A 241 6.14 1.49 -30.37
C THR A 241 6.05 0.62 -31.63
N ASP A 242 4.94 0.72 -32.35
CA ASP A 242 4.62 -0.08 -33.53
C ASP A 242 4.59 0.82 -34.78
N LYS A 243 5.35 0.40 -35.79
CA LYS A 243 5.59 1.17 -37.01
C LYS A 243 4.34 1.28 -37.87
N ASP A 244 3.50 0.25 -37.87
CA ASP A 244 2.29 0.16 -38.69
C ASP A 244 1.22 1.16 -38.24
N GLN A 245 1.34 1.67 -37.02
CA GLN A 245 0.52 2.76 -36.52
C GLN A 245 0.93 4.12 -37.06
N LEU A 246 2.03 4.25 -37.82
CA LEU A 246 2.56 5.51 -38.32
C LEU A 246 2.59 5.59 -39.84
N ILE A 247 3.10 4.55 -40.52
CA ILE A 247 3.28 4.57 -41.98
C ILE A 247 1.95 4.82 -42.68
N GLY A 248 1.97 5.70 -43.69
CA GLY A 248 0.80 6.03 -44.53
C GLY A 248 -0.23 6.92 -43.83
N LYS A 249 -0.03 7.25 -42.55
CA LYS A 249 -0.83 8.26 -41.85
C LYS A 249 -0.29 9.66 -42.12
N ILE A 250 -1.14 10.66 -41.91
CA ILE A 250 -0.78 12.08 -41.97
C ILE A 250 -0.61 12.67 -40.58
N SER A 251 0.36 13.56 -40.43
CA SER A 251 0.54 14.31 -39.19
C SER A 251 -0.49 15.44 -39.04
N LYS A 252 -1.10 15.57 -37.86
CA LYS A 252 -2.06 16.66 -37.53
C LYS A 252 -1.37 17.98 -37.23
N ARG A 253 -0.06 17.95 -36.93
CA ARG A 253 0.78 19.10 -36.59
C ARG A 253 2.20 18.92 -37.11
N THR A 254 3.04 19.94 -37.02
CA THR A 254 4.48 19.76 -37.23
C THR A 254 5.07 18.95 -36.08
N ILE A 255 5.87 17.94 -36.40
CA ILE A 255 6.65 17.13 -35.45
C ILE A 255 8.12 17.43 -35.73
N ASN A 256 8.85 17.84 -34.70
CA ASN A 256 10.24 18.24 -34.83
C ASN A 256 11.17 17.02 -34.84
N PRO A 257 12.38 17.14 -35.43
CA PRO A 257 13.40 16.09 -35.36
C PRO A 257 13.64 15.63 -33.93
N SER A 258 13.90 14.33 -33.76
CA SER A 258 14.10 13.66 -32.49
C SER A 258 12.92 13.66 -31.50
N GLU A 259 11.78 14.24 -31.86
CA GLU A 259 10.55 14.19 -31.07
C GLU A 259 9.90 12.80 -31.15
N ALA A 260 9.45 12.25 -30.01
CA ALA A 260 8.68 11.02 -30.01
C ALA A 260 7.30 11.22 -30.63
N ILE A 261 6.98 10.40 -31.63
CA ILE A 261 5.71 10.48 -32.35
C ILE A 261 4.62 9.89 -31.48
N ARG A 262 3.47 10.58 -31.45
CA ARG A 262 2.32 10.20 -30.62
C ARG A 262 1.16 9.77 -31.49
N GLY A 263 0.42 8.76 -31.05
CA GLY A 263 -0.76 8.24 -31.76
C GLY A 263 -1.81 9.34 -32.00
N ASN A 264 -2.07 10.18 -31.00
CA ASN A 264 -3.00 11.31 -31.15
C ASN A 264 -2.56 12.39 -32.15
N THR A 265 -1.26 12.48 -32.47
CA THR A 265 -0.71 13.45 -33.44
C THR A 265 -0.77 12.98 -34.88
N VAL A 266 -1.15 11.73 -35.13
CA VAL A 266 -1.31 11.16 -36.47
C VAL A 266 -2.78 10.82 -36.75
N SER A 267 -3.16 10.77 -38.03
CA SER A 267 -4.48 10.32 -38.46
C SER A 267 -4.42 9.72 -39.85
N ALA A 268 -5.42 8.92 -40.21
CA ALA A 268 -5.56 8.49 -41.59
C ALA A 268 -5.67 9.71 -42.54
N PRO A 269 -5.08 9.64 -43.74
CA PRO A 269 -5.25 10.66 -44.77
C PRO A 269 -6.73 10.76 -45.16
N PRO A 270 -7.20 11.95 -45.58
CA PRO A 270 -8.52 12.06 -46.21
C PRO A 270 -8.54 11.21 -47.49
N LEU A 271 -9.59 10.42 -47.65
CA LEU A 271 -9.81 9.67 -48.89
C LEU A 271 -10.36 10.57 -49.99
N VAL A 272 -11.12 11.60 -49.60
CA VAL A 272 -11.78 12.55 -50.50
C VAL A 272 -11.31 13.96 -50.16
N LYS A 273 -11.01 14.78 -51.17
CA LYS A 273 -10.69 16.21 -51.06
C LYS A 273 -11.89 17.05 -51.50
N SER A 274 -11.90 18.33 -51.15
CA SER A 274 -12.86 19.27 -51.71
C SER A 274 -12.61 19.43 -53.21
N GLY A 275 -13.67 19.39 -54.02
CA GLY A 275 -13.62 19.41 -55.48
C GLY A 275 -13.54 18.05 -56.15
N ASP A 276 -13.31 16.96 -55.40
CA ASP A 276 -13.24 15.62 -55.99
C ASP A 276 -14.58 15.21 -56.59
N ARG A 277 -14.55 14.73 -57.84
CA ARG A 277 -15.69 14.09 -58.51
C ARG A 277 -15.84 12.68 -57.98
N LEU A 278 -17.03 12.33 -57.50
CA LEU A 278 -17.32 11.05 -56.87
C LEU A 278 -18.77 10.63 -57.12
N GLN A 279 -19.10 9.38 -56.83
CA GLN A 279 -20.48 8.88 -56.91
C GLN A 279 -21.15 8.95 -55.54
N ILE A 280 -22.34 9.55 -55.52
CA ILE A 280 -23.29 9.49 -54.42
C ILE A 280 -24.08 8.21 -54.60
N VAL A 281 -24.02 7.30 -53.64
CA VAL A 281 -24.76 6.04 -53.64
C VAL A 281 -25.79 6.08 -52.53
N PHE A 282 -27.03 5.76 -52.85
CA PHE A 282 -28.09 5.48 -51.89
C PHE A 282 -28.47 4.01 -52.04
N GLU A 283 -28.46 3.25 -50.96
CA GLU A 283 -28.64 1.80 -51.00
C GLU A 283 -29.55 1.34 -49.87
N THR A 284 -30.61 0.62 -50.24
CA THR A 284 -31.49 -0.16 -49.36
C THR A 284 -31.51 -1.61 -49.85
N PRO A 285 -32.08 -2.58 -49.10
CA PRO A 285 -32.12 -3.98 -49.53
C PRO A 285 -32.75 -4.24 -50.91
N PHE A 286 -33.59 -3.33 -51.41
CA PHE A 286 -34.34 -3.50 -52.67
C PHE A 286 -33.97 -2.47 -53.74
N LEU A 287 -33.15 -1.46 -53.43
CA LEU A 287 -32.91 -0.33 -54.32
C LEU A 287 -31.49 0.22 -54.15
N ARG A 288 -30.77 0.36 -55.26
CA ARG A 288 -29.47 1.03 -55.32
C ARG A 288 -29.52 2.14 -56.36
N LEU A 289 -29.45 3.39 -55.90
CA LEU A 289 -29.39 4.58 -56.74
C LEU A 289 -27.98 5.16 -56.70
N SER A 290 -27.49 5.63 -57.84
CA SER A 290 -26.21 6.31 -57.94
C SER A 290 -26.34 7.60 -58.74
N ALA A 291 -25.73 8.68 -58.26
CA ALA A 291 -25.67 9.96 -58.96
C ALA A 291 -24.25 10.55 -58.93
N PRO A 292 -23.81 11.26 -59.99
CA PRO A 292 -22.55 11.98 -59.97
C PRO A 292 -22.60 13.15 -58.98
N GLY A 293 -21.53 13.34 -58.23
CA GLY A 293 -21.41 14.40 -57.23
C GLY A 293 -20.02 15.02 -57.18
N ILE A 294 -19.94 16.23 -56.62
CA ILE A 294 -18.70 16.91 -56.29
C ILE A 294 -18.63 17.07 -54.78
N SER A 295 -17.55 16.60 -54.17
CA SER A 295 -17.28 16.80 -52.76
C SER A 295 -17.07 18.28 -52.46
N MET A 296 -17.72 18.82 -51.43
CA MET A 296 -17.51 20.20 -51.00
C MET A 296 -16.49 20.30 -49.86
N ALA A 297 -16.16 19.20 -49.19
CA ALA A 297 -15.21 19.16 -48.08
C ALA A 297 -14.28 17.96 -48.16
N LYS A 298 -13.13 18.02 -47.48
CA LYS A 298 -12.31 16.81 -47.30
C LYS A 298 -13.01 15.83 -46.35
N GLY A 299 -12.84 14.53 -46.59
CA GLY A 299 -13.42 13.49 -45.74
C GLY A 299 -12.54 12.24 -45.66
N ARG A 300 -12.45 11.66 -44.47
CA ARG A 300 -11.88 10.33 -44.23
C ARG A 300 -12.98 9.28 -44.32
N LYS A 301 -12.59 8.00 -44.47
CA LYS A 301 -13.53 6.88 -44.42
C LYS A 301 -14.43 6.97 -43.18
N GLY A 302 -15.75 6.90 -43.38
CA GLY A 302 -16.77 7.01 -42.34
C GLY A 302 -17.13 8.44 -41.90
N GLU A 303 -16.42 9.48 -42.36
CA GLU A 303 -16.80 10.86 -42.08
C GLU A 303 -17.96 11.31 -42.99
N ARG A 304 -18.89 12.08 -42.43
CA ARG A 304 -20.02 12.66 -43.16
C ARG A 304 -19.62 14.03 -43.73
N ILE A 305 -19.71 14.19 -45.04
CA ILE A 305 -19.29 15.39 -45.76
C ILE A 305 -20.42 15.93 -46.66
N PRO A 306 -20.48 17.26 -46.88
CA PRO A 306 -21.37 17.85 -47.88
C PRO A 306 -20.88 17.52 -49.31
N VAL A 307 -21.79 17.04 -50.14
CA VAL A 307 -21.56 16.70 -51.55
C VAL A 307 -22.66 17.31 -52.39
N LYS A 308 -22.29 18.02 -53.46
CA LYS A 308 -23.23 18.60 -54.41
C LYS A 308 -23.54 17.59 -55.51
N ASN A 309 -24.80 17.22 -55.67
CA ASN A 309 -25.26 16.42 -56.80
C ASN A 309 -25.09 17.25 -58.09
N LEU A 310 -24.46 16.67 -59.11
CA LEU A 310 -24.17 17.37 -60.36
C LEU A 310 -25.40 17.56 -61.24
N ASP A 311 -26.41 16.71 -61.13
CA ASP A 311 -27.63 16.75 -61.93
C ASP A 311 -28.64 17.71 -61.29
N SER A 312 -29.01 17.47 -60.03
CA SER A 312 -30.03 18.27 -59.33
C SER A 312 -29.51 19.57 -58.73
N LYS A 313 -28.18 19.74 -58.66
CA LYS A 313 -27.49 20.86 -57.98
C LYS A 313 -27.73 20.95 -56.46
N ILE A 314 -28.45 20.01 -55.86
CA ILE A 314 -28.74 19.95 -54.42
C ILE A 314 -27.52 19.44 -53.66
N VAL A 315 -27.27 20.02 -52.47
CA VAL A 315 -26.22 19.56 -51.55
C VAL A 315 -26.80 18.55 -50.57
N VAL A 316 -26.16 17.39 -50.47
CA VAL A 316 -26.54 16.31 -49.54
C VAL A 316 -25.36 15.95 -48.64
N PHE A 317 -25.64 15.47 -47.42
CA PHE A 317 -24.62 15.00 -46.49
C PHE A 317 -24.45 13.49 -46.59
N ALA A 318 -23.32 13.06 -47.14
CA ALA A 318 -23.01 11.66 -47.40
C ALA A 318 -21.78 11.19 -46.61
N THR A 319 -21.73 9.91 -46.26
CA THR A 319 -20.64 9.26 -45.54
C THR A 319 -19.60 8.73 -46.53
N VAL A 320 -18.33 9.06 -46.37
CA VAL A 320 -17.26 8.60 -47.28
C VAL A 320 -17.02 7.09 -47.11
N GLN A 321 -17.18 6.32 -48.20
CA GLN A 321 -16.89 4.89 -48.21
C GLN A 321 -15.49 4.61 -48.79
N THR A 322 -15.19 5.21 -49.94
CA THR A 322 -13.91 5.09 -50.65
C THR A 322 -13.52 6.45 -51.24
N ARG A 323 -12.39 6.50 -51.97
CA ARG A 323 -11.93 7.73 -52.66
C ARG A 323 -12.95 8.27 -53.67
N ASN A 324 -13.76 7.41 -54.27
CA ASN A 324 -14.67 7.76 -55.36
C ASN A 324 -16.16 7.56 -55.02
N VAL A 325 -16.48 7.09 -53.81
CA VAL A 325 -17.85 6.71 -53.44
C VAL A 325 -18.19 7.25 -52.05
N VAL A 326 -19.35 7.90 -51.96
CA VAL A 326 -19.99 8.33 -50.71
C VAL A 326 -21.38 7.72 -50.62
N GLN A 327 -21.84 7.42 -49.41
CA GLN A 327 -23.14 6.82 -49.15
C GLN A 327 -24.08 7.78 -48.45
N VAL A 328 -25.30 7.92 -48.95
CA VAL A 328 -26.40 8.59 -48.27
C VAL A 328 -27.29 7.50 -47.67
N ASN A 329 -27.65 7.65 -46.40
CA ASN A 329 -28.58 6.77 -45.69
C ASN A 329 -29.95 7.43 -45.60
#